data_AF-A0A933T9V0-F1
#
_entry.id   AF-A0A933T9V0-F1
#
_cell.length_a   1.000
_cell.length_b   1.000
_cell.length_c   1.000
_cell.angle_alpha   90.00
_cell.angle_beta   90.00
_cell.angle_gamma   90.00
#
_symmetry.space_group_name_H-M   'P 1'
#
loop_
_entity.id
_entity.type
_entity.pdbx_description
1 polymer ?
#
loop_
_entity_poly.entity_id
_entity_poly.type
_entity_poly.pdbx_seq_one_letter_code
_entity_poly.pdbx_strand_id
1 'polypeptide(L)'
;MQIFLAVILNIFLFAGLSHAEKVTFVKEYTYQASEIDSKVTARAIAVEQVKRLVLEELGTYLLAETEVKDFRLTKDRVVILTAGIVQTEISNEKWDGERYYLKARI
;
A
#
# COMPACT_ATOMS: atom_id res chain seq x y z
N MET A 1 -2.31 16.34 -47.26
CA MET A 1 -3.30 15.55 -46.48
C MET A 1 -2.69 14.29 -45.88
N GLN A 2 -1.97 13.45 -46.65
CA GLN A 2 -1.36 12.21 -46.14
C GLN A 2 -0.30 12.41 -45.05
N ILE A 3 0.55 13.44 -45.16
CA ILE A 3 1.59 13.75 -44.14
C ILE A 3 0.93 14.14 -42.81
N PHE A 4 -0.16 14.91 -42.87
CA PHE A 4 -0.91 15.31 -41.68
C PHE A 4 -1.53 14.09 -40.97
N LEU A 5 -2.02 13.13 -41.75
CA LEU A 5 -2.57 11.88 -41.24
C LEU A 5 -1.48 11.00 -40.58
N ALA A 6 -0.29 10.95 -41.19
CA ALA A 6 0.85 10.21 -40.64
C ALA A 6 1.35 10.80 -39.31
N VAL A 7 1.34 12.13 -39.17
CA VAL A 7 1.72 12.82 -37.91
C VAL A 7 0.70 12.50 -36.81
N ILE A 8 -0.59 12.52 -37.13
CA ILE A 8 -1.66 12.18 -36.16
C ILE A 8 -1.53 10.72 -35.71
N LEU A 9 -1.25 9.79 -36.64
CA LEU A 9 -1.05 8.38 -36.32
C LEU A 9 0.17 8.16 -35.41
N ASN A 10 1.24 8.92 -35.59
CA ASN A 10 2.44 8.81 -34.78
C ASN A 10 2.20 9.25 -33.32
N ILE A 11 1.40 10.30 -33.09
CA ILE A 11 1.04 10.77 -31.74
C ILE A 11 0.27 9.69 -30.96
N PHE A 12 -0.62 8.95 -31.63
CA PHE A 12 -1.37 7.86 -31.01
C PHE A 12 -0.49 6.64 -30.63
N LEU A 13 0.60 6.38 -31.36
CA LEU A 13 1.50 5.26 -31.07
C LEU A 13 2.33 5.46 -29.80
N PHE A 14 2.57 6.71 -29.39
CA PHE A 14 3.35 7.02 -28.17
C PHE A 14 2.49 7.25 -26.92
N ALA A 15 1.16 7.31 -27.05
CA ALA A 15 0.25 7.58 -25.92
C ALA A 15 0.14 6.43 -24.90
N GLY A 16 0.65 5.24 -25.22
CA GLY A 16 0.48 4.03 -24.40
C GLY A 16 1.61 3.70 -23.40
N LEU A 17 2.68 4.49 -23.32
CA LEU A 17 3.87 4.16 -22.50
C LEU A 17 3.78 4.70 -21.06
N SER A 18 2.60 4.70 -20.44
CA SER A 18 2.49 5.00 -19.01
C SER A 18 2.70 3.72 -18.17
N HIS A 19 3.86 3.61 -17.54
CA HIS A 19 4.12 2.58 -16.53
C HIS A 19 3.83 3.17 -15.15
N ALA A 20 2.70 2.77 -14.55
CA ALA A 20 2.44 3.01 -13.13
C ALA A 20 3.13 1.91 -12.31
N GLU A 21 4.24 2.26 -11.65
CA GLU A 21 4.90 1.36 -10.70
C GLU A 21 3.99 1.15 -9.48
N LYS A 22 3.61 -0.10 -9.23
CA LYS A 22 2.80 -0.46 -8.06
C LYS A 22 3.74 -0.88 -6.93
N VAL A 23 3.71 -0.12 -5.84
CA VAL A 23 4.41 -0.48 -4.61
C VAL A 23 3.45 -1.26 -3.73
N THR A 24 3.89 -2.41 -3.25
CA THR A 24 3.10 -3.30 -2.39
C THR A 24 3.82 -3.48 -1.06
N PHE A 25 3.11 -3.28 0.04
CA PHE A 25 3.65 -3.38 1.39
C PHE A 25 3.13 -4.67 2.03
N VAL A 26 4.03 -5.46 2.60
CA VAL A 26 3.69 -6.74 3.23
C VAL A 26 4.25 -6.76 4.64
N LYS A 27 3.38 -6.98 5.63
CA LYS A 27 3.77 -7.07 7.04
C LYS A 27 3.19 -8.29 7.71
N GLU A 28 3.92 -8.74 8.72
CA GLU A 28 3.59 -9.88 9.57
C GLU A 28 3.52 -9.41 11.01
N TYR A 29 2.57 -9.94 11.77
CA TYR A 29 2.44 -9.69 13.20
C TYR A 29 1.98 -10.96 13.90
N THR A 30 2.54 -11.22 15.08
CA THR A 30 2.08 -12.29 15.97
C THR A 30 1.62 -11.66 17.27
N TYR A 31 0.33 -11.78 17.55
CA TYR A 31 -0.26 -11.36 18.82
C TYR A 31 -0.15 -12.51 19.83
N GLN A 32 0.33 -12.21 21.04
CA GLN A 32 0.27 -13.13 22.17
C GLN A 32 -1.03 -12.87 22.94
N ALA A 33 -1.92 -13.86 22.98
CA ALA A 33 -3.18 -13.77 23.68
C ALA A 33 -3.00 -13.89 25.19
N SER A 34 -3.79 -13.10 25.93
CA SER A 34 -3.92 -13.21 27.38
C SER A 34 -4.98 -14.23 27.76
N GLU A 35 -5.10 -14.58 29.05
CA GLU A 35 -6.12 -15.54 29.51
C GLU A 35 -7.57 -15.11 29.21
N ILE A 36 -7.80 -13.80 29.09
CA ILE A 36 -9.12 -13.24 28.79
C ILE A 36 -9.39 -13.10 27.28
N ASP A 37 -8.38 -13.37 26.44
CA ASP A 37 -8.50 -13.20 25.00
C ASP A 37 -9.10 -14.42 24.33
N SER A 38 -10.04 -14.16 23.42
CA SER A 38 -10.58 -15.16 22.51
C SER A 38 -9.84 -15.10 21.18
N LYS A 39 -10.01 -16.14 20.35
CA LYS A 39 -9.57 -16.10 18.95
C LYS A 39 -10.05 -14.84 18.21
N VAL A 40 -11.26 -14.37 18.54
CA VAL A 40 -11.86 -13.19 17.89
C VAL A 40 -11.16 -11.90 18.33
N THR A 41 -10.91 -11.71 19.62
CA THR A 41 -10.19 -10.52 20.11
C THR A 41 -8.74 -10.53 19.65
N ALA A 42 -8.07 -11.69 19.73
CA ALA A 42 -6.72 -11.89 19.23
C ALA A 42 -6.59 -11.56 17.73
N ARG A 43 -7.57 -11.99 16.91
CA ARG A 43 -7.62 -11.63 15.49
C ARG A 43 -7.80 -10.14 15.27
N ALA A 44 -8.74 -9.51 15.98
CA ALA A 44 -9.02 -8.09 15.83
C ALA A 44 -7.78 -7.25 16.14
N ILE A 45 -7.08 -7.60 17.23
CA ILE A 45 -5.84 -6.94 17.64
C ILE A 45 -4.74 -7.18 16.60
N ALA A 46 -4.51 -8.42 16.16
CA ALA A 46 -3.50 -8.73 15.16
C ALA A 46 -3.73 -7.96 13.86
N VAL A 47 -4.99 -7.84 13.40
CA VAL A 47 -5.35 -7.06 12.20
C VAL A 47 -5.06 -5.57 12.39
N GLU A 48 -5.41 -4.99 13.54
CA GLU A 48 -5.10 -3.58 13.84
C GLU A 48 -3.59 -3.32 13.82
N GLN A 49 -2.81 -4.21 14.44
CA GLN A 49 -1.36 -4.08 14.53
C GLN A 49 -0.68 -4.21 13.15
N VAL A 50 -1.09 -5.19 12.32
CA VAL A 50 -0.57 -5.30 10.96
C VAL A 50 -0.90 -4.05 10.14
N LYS A 51 -2.15 -3.54 10.23
CA LYS A 51 -2.53 -2.30 9.53
C LYS A 51 -1.68 -1.11 9.95
N ARG A 52 -1.41 -0.97 11.25
CA ARG A 52 -0.53 0.08 11.78
C ARG A 52 0.87 -0.02 11.19
N LEU A 53 1.49 -1.21 11.24
CA LEU A 53 2.84 -1.43 10.70
C LEU A 53 2.95 -1.11 9.21
N VAL A 54 1.92 -1.46 8.43
CA VAL A 54 1.91 -1.14 7.00
C VAL A 54 1.76 0.36 6.77
N LEU A 55 0.89 1.04 7.52
CA LEU A 55 0.72 2.49 7.42
C LEU A 55 1.98 3.26 7.84
N GLU A 56 2.71 2.77 8.84
CA GLU A 56 4.00 3.34 9.26
C GLU A 56 5.07 3.21 8.17
N GLU A 57 5.17 2.03 7.53
CA GLU A 57 6.10 1.82 6.42
C GLU A 57 5.70 2.65 5.19
N LEU A 58 4.41 2.71 4.87
CA LEU A 58 3.88 3.56 3.80
C LEU A 58 4.20 5.03 4.07
N GLY A 59 3.94 5.52 5.29
CA GLY A 59 4.26 6.88 5.69
C GLY A 59 5.75 7.18 5.56
N THR A 60 6.61 6.26 6.00
CA THR A 60 8.07 6.36 5.85
C THR A 60 8.49 6.39 4.38
N TYR A 61 7.92 5.51 3.55
CA TYR A 61 8.20 5.46 2.11
C TYR A 61 7.81 6.77 1.41
N LEU A 62 6.62 7.30 1.72
CA LEU A 62 6.16 8.57 1.18
C LEU A 62 7.09 9.72 1.59
N LEU A 63 7.51 9.78 2.85
CA LEU A 63 8.41 10.82 3.34
C LEU A 63 9.80 10.74 2.70
N ALA A 64 10.36 9.54 2.52
CA ALA A 64 11.65 9.33 1.88
C ALA A 64 11.64 9.75 0.40
N GLU A 65 10.53 9.53 -0.27
CA GLU A 65 10.35 9.83 -1.69
C GLU A 65 9.96 11.30 -1.94
N THR A 66 9.46 12.00 -0.92
CA THR A 66 9.30 13.46 -0.93
C THR A 66 10.61 14.14 -0.54
N GLU A 67 11.57 14.19 -1.46
CA GLU A 67 12.71 15.09 -1.31
C GLU A 67 12.20 16.55 -1.45
N VAL A 68 12.33 17.36 -0.40
CA VAL A 68 12.01 18.80 -0.45
C VAL A 68 13.08 19.49 -1.29
N LYS A 69 12.87 19.54 -2.60
CA LYS A 69 13.61 20.45 -3.48
C LYS A 69 12.97 21.83 -3.43
N ASP A 70 13.75 22.83 -3.03
CA ASP A 70 13.40 24.26 -3.15
C ASP A 70 12.10 24.70 -2.46
N PHE A 71 11.77 24.14 -1.28
CA PHE A 71 10.57 24.49 -0.49
C PHE A 71 9.24 24.40 -1.28
N ARG A 72 9.22 23.66 -2.38
CA ARG A 72 8.05 23.45 -3.24
C ARG A 72 7.73 21.97 -3.25
N LEU A 73 6.54 21.63 -2.75
CA LEU A 73 5.93 20.32 -3.00
C LEU A 73 5.78 20.16 -4.52
N THR A 74 6.64 19.37 -5.16
CA THR A 74 6.54 19.03 -6.59
C THR A 74 5.42 18.02 -6.83
N LYS A 75 4.21 18.57 -6.76
CA LYS A 75 2.91 18.28 -7.40
C LYS A 75 2.39 16.85 -7.70
N ASP A 76 3.18 15.82 -8.01
CA ASP A 76 2.59 14.64 -8.70
C ASP A 76 2.41 13.36 -7.84
N ARG A 77 2.89 13.35 -6.59
CA ARG A 77 2.76 12.18 -5.68
C ARG A 77 1.68 12.30 -4.60
N VAL A 78 0.89 13.37 -4.63
CA VAL A 78 -0.26 13.60 -3.71
C VAL A 78 -1.45 12.65 -4.02
N VAL A 79 -1.41 11.91 -5.13
CA VAL A 79 -2.57 11.23 -5.75
C VAL A 79 -3.13 10.01 -5.02
N ILE A 80 -2.49 9.40 -4.02
CA ILE A 80 -3.04 8.19 -3.35
C ILE A 80 -3.12 8.36 -1.84
N LEU A 81 -3.43 9.57 -1.38
CA LEU A 81 -3.87 9.84 0.00
C LEU A 81 -5.33 9.43 0.22
N THR A 82 -5.80 8.34 -0.39
CA THR A 82 -7.04 7.65 -0.01
C THR A 82 -6.77 6.78 1.22
N ALA A 83 -6.23 7.40 2.27
CA ALA A 83 -5.91 6.82 3.57
C ALA A 83 -7.13 6.21 4.30
N GLY A 84 -8.32 6.20 3.68
CA GLY A 84 -9.55 5.67 4.27
C GLY A 84 -9.88 4.22 3.91
N ILE A 85 -9.36 3.68 2.80
CA ILE A 85 -9.68 2.29 2.38
C ILE A 85 -8.43 1.64 1.82
N VAL A 86 -7.46 1.44 2.69
CA VAL A 86 -6.38 0.54 2.36
C VAL A 86 -6.94 -0.87 2.41
N GLN A 87 -7.20 -1.47 1.24
CA GLN A 87 -7.75 -2.82 1.13
C GLN A 87 -6.68 -3.82 1.59
N THR A 88 -6.61 -4.03 2.90
CA THR A 88 -5.70 -4.99 3.52
C THR A 88 -6.13 -6.40 3.13
N GLU A 89 -5.35 -7.03 2.27
CA GLU A 89 -5.52 -8.42 1.89
C GLU A 89 -4.80 -9.31 2.92
N ILE A 90 -5.55 -10.10 3.67
CA ILE A 90 -4.97 -11.09 4.59
C ILE A 90 -4.51 -12.29 3.75
N SER A 91 -3.20 -12.48 3.67
CA SER A 91 -2.59 -13.58 2.90
C SER A 91 -2.42 -14.85 3.71
N ASN A 92 -2.27 -14.75 5.04
CA ASN A 92 -2.12 -15.89 5.93
C ASN A 92 -2.56 -15.53 7.35
N GLU A 93 -3.30 -16.42 8.01
CA GLU A 93 -3.64 -16.32 9.43
C GLU A 93 -3.52 -17.70 10.09
N LYS A 94 -2.95 -17.75 11.30
CA LYS A 94 -2.85 -18.97 12.12
C LYS A 94 -3.15 -18.66 13.57
N TRP A 95 -3.83 -19.59 14.23
CA TRP A 95 -4.16 -19.52 15.65
C TRP A 95 -3.83 -20.86 16.30
N ASP A 96 -2.99 -20.85 17.35
CA ASP A 96 -2.57 -22.05 18.08
C ASP A 96 -3.18 -22.18 19.49
N GLY A 97 -3.99 -21.20 19.92
CA GLY A 97 -4.56 -21.14 21.27
C GLY A 97 -3.90 -20.11 22.18
N GLU A 98 -2.65 -19.75 21.88
CA GLU A 98 -1.88 -18.75 22.64
C GLU A 98 -1.41 -17.60 21.76
N ARG A 99 -1.20 -17.85 20.47
CA ARG A 99 -0.62 -16.92 19.51
C ARG A 99 -1.45 -16.83 18.26
N TYR A 100 -1.73 -15.59 17.86
CA TYR A 100 -2.41 -15.26 16.62
C TYR A 100 -1.43 -14.64 15.63
N TYR A 101 -1.01 -15.44 14.64
CA TYR A 101 -0.16 -14.98 13.55
C TYR A 101 -1.02 -14.45 12.40
N LEU A 102 -0.62 -13.31 11.84
CA LEU A 102 -1.26 -12.67 10.70
C LEU A 102 -0.20 -12.12 9.74
N LYS A 103 -0.41 -12.34 8.43
CA LYS A 103 0.33 -11.70 7.35
C LYS A 103 -0.62 -11.01 6.41
N ALA A 104 -0.43 -9.72 6.20
CA ALA A 104 -1.24 -8.94 5.27
C ALA A 104 -0.43 -8.12 4.29
N ARG A 105 -1.09 -7.84 3.17
CA ARG A 105 -0.61 -7.09 2.02
C ARG A 105 -1.50 -5.89 1.78
N ILE A 106 -0.88 -4.80 1.32
CA ILE A 106 -1.52 -3.57 0.86
C ILE A 106 -0.88 -3.15 -0.45
#